data_AF-A0A1Y3ABT7-F1
#
_entry.id   AF-A0A1Y3ABT7-F1
#
_cell.length_a   1.000
_cell.length_b   1.000
_cell.length_c   1.000
_cell.angle_alpha   90.00
_cell.angle_beta   90.00
_cell.angle_gamma   90.00
#
_symmetry.space_group_name_H-M   'P 1'
#
loop_
_entity.id
_entity.type
_entity.pdbx_description
1 polymer ?
#
loop_
_entity_poly.entity_id
_entity_poly.type
_entity_poly.pdbx_seq_one_letter_code
_entity_poly.pdbx_strand_id
1 'polypeptide(L)'
;MSTRSQLRFIQRSETADEQSETDRIAQIYRHSDGYPDSVLRDLVQLKELLDETRTERGPAYAAAQFLFLDTLSTMTLYVDEGRDRSIHADQPSDLLEPDNMEHLDQPMFLLGHGVENPADGIHGDEEYLYVVELPTRNPFEEPSEWTVKVSGHSAFPRWDGPTEEAFDRASWQFEGPLSAAVDELLAQPS
;
A
#
# COMPACT_ATOMS: atom_id res chain seq x y z
N MET A 1 6.97 -16.31 -0.04
CA MET A 1 7.63 -15.87 1.20
C MET A 1 6.90 -14.63 1.69
N SER A 2 6.71 -14.47 3.00
CA SER A 2 6.03 -13.28 3.56
C SER A 2 7.05 -12.16 3.65
N THR A 3 7.12 -11.34 2.60
CA THR A 3 7.89 -10.11 2.60
C THR A 3 7.01 -8.98 3.08
N ARG A 4 7.45 -8.33 4.14
CA ARG A 4 6.71 -7.26 4.81
C ARG A 4 7.20 -5.92 4.32
N SER A 5 6.29 -4.98 4.20
CA SER A 5 6.64 -3.62 3.81
C SER A 5 5.72 -2.61 4.47
N GLN A 6 6.16 -1.35 4.42
CA GLN A 6 5.33 -0.23 4.81
C GLN A 6 5.27 0.79 3.68
N LEU A 7 4.06 1.30 3.44
CA LEU A 7 3.81 2.32 2.44
C LEU A 7 3.32 3.58 3.14
N ARG A 8 3.93 4.71 2.79
CA ARG A 8 3.54 6.03 3.27
C ARG A 8 3.05 6.87 2.10
N PHE A 9 1.76 7.12 2.07
CA PHE A 9 1.14 8.04 1.13
C PHE A 9 1.28 9.45 1.69
N ILE A 10 1.77 10.38 0.89
CA ILE A 10 1.98 11.77 1.28
C ILE A 10 1.42 12.73 0.24
N GLN A 11 1.08 13.94 0.67
CA GLN A 11 0.80 15.07 -0.21
C GLN A 11 1.57 16.29 0.28
N ARG A 12 2.47 16.85 -0.54
CA ARG A 12 3.24 18.04 -0.16
C ARG A 12 2.43 19.31 -0.47
N SER A 13 2.29 20.19 0.52
CA SER A 13 1.76 21.53 0.30
C SER A 13 2.89 22.54 0.10
N GLU A 14 2.66 23.51 -0.78
CA GLU A 14 3.55 24.67 -0.93
C GLU A 14 3.37 25.71 0.20
N THR A 15 2.28 25.63 0.97
CA THR A 15 1.97 26.50 2.10
C THR A 15 1.75 25.67 3.37
N ALA A 16 2.67 25.80 4.32
CA ALA A 16 2.68 25.04 5.57
C ALA A 16 1.84 25.75 6.66
N ASP A 17 0.80 25.07 7.14
CA ASP A 17 0.21 25.26 8.46
C ASP A 17 0.35 23.91 9.19
N GLU A 18 0.92 23.92 10.40
CA GLU A 18 1.36 22.73 11.16
C GLU A 18 0.21 21.74 11.47
N GLN A 19 -1.02 22.23 11.61
CA GLN A 19 -2.20 21.38 11.84
C GLN A 19 -2.63 20.55 10.61
N SER A 20 -2.11 20.90 9.43
CA SER A 20 -2.40 20.22 8.17
C SER A 20 -1.43 19.07 7.85
N GLU A 21 -0.36 18.88 8.62
CA GLU A 21 0.69 17.92 8.27
C GLU A 21 0.26 16.45 8.48
N THR A 22 -0.51 16.15 9.53
CA THR A 22 -0.99 14.77 9.79
C THR A 22 -2.09 14.31 8.82
N ASP A 23 -2.96 15.21 8.34
CA ASP A 23 -3.98 14.87 7.33
C ASP A 23 -3.38 14.59 5.94
N ARG A 24 -2.10 14.93 5.76
CA ARG A 24 -1.36 14.74 4.51
C ARG A 24 -0.53 13.47 4.49
N ILE A 25 -0.55 12.66 5.54
CA ILE A 25 0.22 11.42 5.60
C ILE A 25 -0.72 10.29 6.01
N ALA A 26 -0.75 9.25 5.21
CA ALA A 26 -1.37 7.99 5.57
C ALA A 26 -0.34 6.87 5.45
N GLN A 27 -0.27 6.02 6.47
CA GLN A 27 0.69 4.94 6.52
C GLN A 27 -0.03 3.61 6.67
N ILE A 28 0.43 2.64 5.89
CA ILE A 28 -0.11 1.28 5.92
C ILE A 28 1.03 0.28 5.98
N TYR A 29 0.77 -0.81 6.69
CA TYR A 29 1.64 -1.97 6.75
C TYR A 29 1.07 -3.08 5.86
N ARG A 30 1.96 -3.80 5.16
CA ARG A 30 1.65 -4.96 4.34
C ARG A 30 2.44 -6.16 4.86
N HIS A 31 1.73 -7.24 5.20
CA HIS A 31 2.30 -8.42 5.85
C HIS A 31 2.92 -9.43 4.87
N SER A 32 2.52 -9.38 3.60
CA SER A 32 2.96 -10.33 2.56
C SER A 32 3.15 -9.64 1.22
N ASP A 33 4.05 -10.19 0.42
CA ASP A 33 4.31 -9.73 -0.95
C ASP A 33 4.69 -8.24 -1.04
N GLY A 34 5.43 -7.73 -0.05
CA GLY A 34 5.92 -6.35 -0.01
C GLY A 34 7.07 -6.03 -0.97
N TYR A 35 7.36 -6.89 -1.96
CA TYR A 35 8.43 -6.68 -2.94
C TYR A 35 8.08 -5.55 -3.93
N PRO A 36 9.09 -4.85 -4.49
CA PRO A 36 8.84 -3.77 -5.44
C PRO A 36 7.98 -4.19 -6.64
N ASP A 37 8.15 -5.41 -7.14
CA ASP A 37 7.35 -5.94 -8.26
C ASP A 37 5.86 -5.98 -7.98
N SER A 38 5.48 -6.46 -6.81
CA SER A 38 4.08 -6.53 -6.40
C SER A 38 3.54 -5.14 -6.10
N VAL A 39 4.21 -4.41 -5.20
CA VAL A 39 3.73 -3.11 -4.72
C VAL A 39 3.60 -2.09 -5.85
N LEU A 40 4.56 -2.02 -6.79
CA LEU A 40 4.51 -1.05 -7.89
C LEU A 40 3.37 -1.37 -8.87
N ARG A 41 3.11 -2.65 -9.16
CA ARG A 41 1.97 -3.04 -10.00
C ARG A 41 0.64 -2.70 -9.35
N ASP A 42 0.50 -2.94 -8.04
CA ASP A 42 -0.70 -2.61 -7.29
C ASP A 42 -0.93 -1.09 -7.26
N LEU A 43 0.14 -0.29 -7.14
CA LEU A 43 0.07 1.18 -7.21
C LEU A 43 -0.35 1.67 -8.59
N VAL A 44 0.15 1.08 -9.68
CA VAL A 44 -0.28 1.41 -11.05
C VAL A 44 -1.77 1.12 -11.23
N GLN A 45 -2.20 -0.07 -10.85
CA GLN A 45 -3.61 -0.46 -10.98
C GLN A 45 -4.52 0.47 -10.17
N LEU A 46 -4.12 0.80 -8.93
CA LEU A 46 -4.84 1.78 -8.13
C LEU A 46 -4.92 3.13 -8.85
N LYS A 47 -3.79 3.64 -9.35
CA LYS A 47 -3.75 4.94 -10.03
C LYS A 47 -4.67 4.98 -11.24
N GLU A 48 -4.60 3.96 -12.09
CA GLU A 48 -5.46 3.83 -13.28
C GLU A 48 -6.95 3.83 -12.90
N LEU A 49 -7.33 3.08 -11.86
CA LEU A 49 -8.71 3.03 -11.39
C LEU A 49 -9.19 4.38 -10.84
N LEU A 50 -8.35 5.05 -10.05
CA LEU A 50 -8.67 6.37 -9.49
C LEU A 50 -8.81 7.43 -10.58
N ASP A 51 -8.01 7.35 -11.64
CA ASP A 51 -8.05 8.25 -12.78
C ASP A 51 -9.31 8.06 -13.63
N GLU A 52 -9.59 6.82 -14.03
CA GLU A 52 -10.73 6.47 -14.88
C GLU A 52 -12.06 6.86 -14.21
N THR A 53 -12.12 6.68 -12.89
CA THR A 53 -13.33 7.01 -12.11
C THR A 53 -13.34 8.43 -11.57
N ARG A 54 -12.24 9.19 -11.73
CA ARG A 54 -12.04 10.54 -11.16
C ARG A 54 -12.25 10.58 -9.63
N THR A 55 -11.82 9.53 -8.96
CA THR A 55 -11.99 9.34 -7.51
C THR A 55 -10.72 9.56 -6.71
N GLU A 56 -9.59 9.91 -7.33
CA GLU A 56 -8.42 10.33 -6.58
C GLU A 56 -8.77 11.51 -5.66
N ARG A 57 -8.34 11.41 -4.40
CA ARG A 57 -8.50 12.45 -3.38
C ARG A 57 -7.14 12.68 -2.73
N GLY A 58 -7.07 12.58 -1.40
CA GLY A 58 -5.83 12.72 -0.66
C GLY A 58 -5.18 11.39 -0.24
N PRO A 59 -4.05 11.47 0.46
CA PRO A 59 -3.27 10.31 0.91
C PRO A 59 -4.07 9.26 1.68
N ALA A 60 -4.94 9.68 2.60
CA ALA A 60 -5.79 8.74 3.37
C ALA A 60 -6.76 7.95 2.49
N TYR A 61 -7.34 8.58 1.46
CA TYR A 61 -8.20 7.89 0.51
C TYR A 61 -7.39 6.94 -0.38
N ALA A 62 -6.24 7.36 -0.88
CA ALA A 62 -5.37 6.50 -1.69
C ALA A 62 -4.91 5.27 -0.90
N ALA A 63 -4.48 5.45 0.36
CA ALA A 63 -4.12 4.36 1.26
C ALA A 63 -5.30 3.40 1.51
N ALA A 64 -6.49 3.93 1.79
CA ALA A 64 -7.68 3.11 2.01
C ALA A 64 -8.08 2.31 0.76
N GLN A 65 -7.99 2.92 -0.42
CA GLN A 65 -8.28 2.23 -1.69
C GLN A 65 -7.20 1.20 -2.04
N PHE A 66 -5.92 1.48 -1.77
CA PHE A 66 -4.84 0.49 -1.90
C PHE A 66 -5.12 -0.75 -1.05
N LEU A 67 -5.42 -0.54 0.24
CA LEU A 67 -5.78 -1.63 1.16
C LEU A 67 -6.98 -2.44 0.66
N PHE A 68 -8.01 -1.75 0.19
CA PHE A 68 -9.22 -2.40 -0.31
C PHE A 68 -8.94 -3.25 -1.55
N LEU A 69 -8.21 -2.71 -2.53
CA LEU A 69 -7.88 -3.46 -3.75
C LEU A 69 -6.98 -4.65 -3.45
N ASP A 70 -5.97 -4.51 -2.58
CA ASP A 70 -5.11 -5.65 -2.24
C ASP A 70 -5.86 -6.71 -1.39
N THR A 71 -6.80 -6.26 -0.56
CA THR A 71 -7.74 -7.16 0.16
C THR A 71 -8.57 -7.98 -0.84
N LEU A 72 -9.11 -7.34 -1.88
CA LEU A 72 -9.85 -8.05 -2.93
C LEU A 72 -8.95 -9.00 -3.74
N SER A 73 -7.72 -8.58 -4.05
CA SER A 73 -6.75 -9.39 -4.78
C SER A 73 -6.43 -10.68 -4.02
N THR A 74 -6.12 -10.56 -2.72
CA THR A 74 -5.84 -11.71 -1.85
C THR A 74 -7.07 -12.57 -1.56
N MET A 75 -8.28 -12.00 -1.64
CA MET A 75 -9.54 -12.75 -1.49
C MET A 75 -9.72 -13.82 -2.58
N THR A 76 -9.09 -13.67 -3.75
CA THR A 76 -9.10 -14.68 -4.82
C THR A 76 -8.54 -16.04 -4.39
N LEU A 77 -7.73 -16.09 -3.33
CA LEU A 77 -7.23 -17.35 -2.76
C LEU A 77 -8.32 -18.16 -2.03
N TYR A 78 -9.46 -17.54 -1.73
CA TYR A 78 -10.54 -18.10 -0.91
C TYR A 78 -11.87 -18.18 -1.67
N VAL A 79 -11.95 -17.53 -2.82
CA VAL A 79 -13.13 -17.50 -3.68
C VAL A 79 -13.07 -18.65 -4.67
N ASP A 80 -14.06 -19.55 -4.58
CA ASP A 80 -14.32 -20.68 -5.49
C ASP A 80 -13.15 -21.63 -5.81
N GLU A 81 -12.77 -22.43 -4.82
CA GLU A 81 -12.25 -23.78 -5.05
C GLU A 81 -13.36 -24.74 -4.62
N GLY A 82 -13.90 -25.60 -5.51
CA GLY A 82 -15.03 -26.52 -5.27
C GLY A 82 -14.87 -27.51 -4.08
N ARG A 83 -14.76 -26.96 -2.89
CA ARG A 83 -14.56 -27.52 -1.56
C ARG A 83 -15.78 -27.09 -0.75
N ASP A 84 -16.16 -27.86 0.27
CA ASP A 84 -17.33 -27.59 1.13
C ASP A 84 -17.29 -26.24 1.90
N ARG A 85 -16.28 -25.40 1.66
CA ARG A 85 -15.83 -24.28 2.50
C ARG A 85 -15.15 -23.18 1.66
N SER A 86 -15.75 -22.80 0.53
CA SER A 86 -15.28 -21.69 -0.32
C SER A 86 -16.18 -20.47 -0.14
N ILE A 87 -15.62 -19.26 -0.31
CA ILE A 87 -16.40 -18.02 -0.31
C ILE A 87 -17.03 -17.86 -1.70
N HIS A 88 -18.33 -17.62 -1.76
CA HIS A 88 -19.04 -17.43 -3.03
C HIS A 88 -18.92 -15.98 -3.52
N ALA A 89 -18.39 -15.81 -4.73
CA ALA A 89 -18.16 -14.49 -5.32
C ALA A 89 -19.46 -13.71 -5.59
N ASP A 90 -20.56 -14.41 -5.81
CA ASP A 90 -21.88 -13.85 -6.12
C ASP A 90 -22.68 -13.45 -4.86
N GLN A 91 -22.16 -13.75 -3.66
CA GLN A 91 -22.76 -13.40 -2.37
C GLN A 91 -21.73 -12.76 -1.42
N PRO A 92 -21.17 -11.58 -1.75
CA PRO A 92 -20.11 -10.96 -0.95
C PRO A 92 -20.53 -10.61 0.49
N SER A 93 -21.83 -10.50 0.77
CA SER A 93 -22.35 -10.30 2.13
C SER A 93 -22.05 -11.47 3.06
N ASP A 94 -21.81 -12.67 2.52
CA ASP A 94 -21.50 -13.87 3.30
C ASP A 94 -20.18 -13.72 4.07
N LEU A 95 -19.32 -12.78 3.65
CA LEU A 95 -18.13 -12.38 4.38
C LEU A 95 -18.41 -11.84 5.78
N LEU A 96 -19.62 -11.32 6.00
CA LEU A 96 -20.02 -10.71 7.26
C LEU A 96 -20.57 -11.71 8.26
N GLU A 97 -20.82 -12.97 7.85
CA GLU A 97 -21.35 -14.03 8.69
C GLU A 97 -20.21 -14.89 9.26
N PRO A 98 -19.93 -14.83 10.58
CA PRO A 98 -18.79 -15.54 11.18
C PRO A 98 -18.81 -17.05 10.96
N ASP A 99 -19.99 -17.67 10.94
CA ASP A 99 -20.17 -19.10 10.70
C ASP A 99 -19.66 -19.52 9.31
N ASN A 100 -19.70 -18.61 8.33
CA ASN A 100 -19.14 -18.85 7.00
C ASN A 100 -17.61 -18.76 6.98
N MET A 101 -16.98 -18.23 8.03
CA MET A 101 -15.53 -18.00 8.10
C MET A 101 -14.80 -18.88 9.12
N GLU A 102 -15.53 -19.63 9.96
CA GLU A 102 -14.96 -20.42 11.06
C GLU A 102 -13.86 -21.41 10.64
N HIS A 103 -13.87 -21.80 9.37
CA HIS A 103 -12.96 -22.78 8.81
C HIS A 103 -11.65 -22.18 8.29
N LEU A 104 -11.55 -20.85 8.20
CA LEU A 104 -10.35 -20.15 7.77
C LEU A 104 -9.46 -19.89 8.99
N ASP A 105 -8.21 -20.38 8.93
CA ASP A 105 -7.18 -20.03 9.91
C ASP A 105 -6.38 -18.84 9.36
N GLN A 106 -6.55 -17.68 9.99
CA GLN A 106 -5.82 -16.44 9.68
C GLN A 106 -5.85 -16.06 8.18
N PRO A 107 -7.04 -15.81 7.59
CA PRO A 107 -7.14 -15.50 6.18
C PRO A 107 -6.41 -14.18 5.84
N MET A 108 -5.63 -14.21 4.75
CA MET A 108 -4.76 -13.10 4.34
C MET A 108 -5.55 -11.84 3.98
N PHE A 109 -6.78 -11.96 3.48
CA PHE A 109 -7.60 -10.78 3.20
C PHE A 109 -8.04 -10.02 4.47
N LEU A 110 -7.93 -10.62 5.66
CA LEU A 110 -8.18 -9.95 6.95
C LEU A 110 -6.90 -9.55 7.70
N LEU A 111 -5.81 -10.31 7.54
CA LEU A 111 -4.56 -10.11 8.28
C LEU A 111 -3.38 -9.62 7.43
N GLY A 112 -3.59 -9.43 6.13
CA GLY A 112 -2.56 -9.01 5.20
C GLY A 112 -2.10 -7.57 5.39
N HIS A 113 -2.88 -6.75 6.12
CA HIS A 113 -2.63 -5.32 6.21
C HIS A 113 -2.96 -4.69 7.57
N GLY A 114 -2.30 -3.57 7.85
CA GLY A 114 -2.58 -2.69 8.99
C GLY A 114 -2.61 -1.23 8.59
N VAL A 115 -3.42 -0.43 9.28
CA VAL A 115 -3.33 1.03 9.26
C VAL A 115 -2.41 1.44 10.39
N GLU A 116 -1.43 2.29 10.09
CA GLU A 116 -0.36 2.63 11.00
C GLU A 116 -0.37 4.12 11.30
N ASN A 117 0.00 4.47 12.53
CA ASN A 117 0.20 5.86 12.90
C ASN A 117 1.58 6.32 12.36
N PRO A 118 1.64 7.32 11.45
CA PRO A 118 2.90 7.75 10.86
C PRO A 118 3.94 8.25 11.88
N ALA A 119 3.49 8.69 13.05
CA ALA A 119 4.36 9.16 14.13
C ALA A 119 5.12 8.02 14.86
N ASP A 120 4.64 6.78 14.75
CA ASP A 120 5.22 5.63 15.46
C ASP A 120 6.34 4.96 14.67
N GLY A 121 6.59 5.38 13.42
CA GLY A 121 7.62 4.81 12.56
C GLY A 121 7.21 3.49 11.94
N ILE A 122 8.13 2.52 11.99
CA ILE A 122 7.99 1.17 11.40
C ILE A 122 8.11 0.09 12.49
N HIS A 123 7.65 -1.13 12.23
CA HIS A 123 7.73 -2.23 13.21
C HIS A 123 9.14 -2.82 13.33
N GLY A 124 9.96 -2.66 12.28
CA GLY A 124 11.33 -3.16 12.17
C GLY A 124 11.43 -4.52 11.47
N ASP A 125 10.31 -5.18 11.21
CA ASP A 125 10.24 -6.46 10.49
C ASP A 125 10.14 -6.28 8.96
N GLU A 126 9.94 -5.04 8.51
CA GLU A 126 9.83 -4.67 7.10
C GLU A 126 11.13 -4.89 6.33
N GLU A 127 11.00 -5.35 5.10
CA GLU A 127 12.11 -5.52 4.17
C GLU A 127 12.20 -4.37 3.16
N TYR A 128 11.10 -3.65 2.93
CA TYR A 128 11.03 -2.50 2.04
C TYR A 128 10.16 -1.39 2.61
N LEU A 129 10.52 -0.15 2.32
CA LEU A 129 9.72 1.04 2.55
C LEU A 129 9.36 1.69 1.22
N TYR A 130 8.16 2.24 1.14
CA TYR A 130 7.65 2.98 -0.01
C TYR A 130 7.12 4.33 0.44
N VAL A 131 7.46 5.39 -0.31
CA VAL A 131 6.76 6.68 -0.21
C VAL A 131 6.02 6.88 -1.52
N VAL A 132 4.73 7.17 -1.44
CA VAL A 132 3.87 7.49 -2.58
C VAL A 132 3.44 8.93 -2.44
N GLU A 133 3.92 9.80 -3.29
CA GLU A 133 3.62 11.23 -3.24
C GLU A 133 2.55 11.57 -4.28
N LEU A 134 1.42 12.05 -3.76
CA LEU A 134 0.29 12.51 -4.55
C LEU A 134 0.48 14.01 -4.85
N PRO A 135 0.13 14.44 -6.08
CA PRO A 135 0.11 15.84 -6.44
C PRO A 135 -0.91 16.62 -5.59
N THR A 136 -0.62 17.87 -5.27
CA THR A 136 -1.63 18.80 -4.77
C THR A 136 -2.42 19.31 -5.96
N ARG A 137 -3.69 18.90 -6.09
CA ARG A 137 -4.52 19.26 -7.25
C ARG A 137 -5.96 19.59 -6.93
N ASN A 138 -6.58 20.30 -7.86
CA ASN A 138 -8.03 20.43 -7.91
C ASN A 138 -8.64 19.12 -8.46
N PRO A 139 -9.64 18.51 -7.79
CA PRO A 139 -10.30 17.28 -8.27
C PRO A 139 -10.90 17.34 -9.69
N PHE A 140 -11.06 18.55 -10.26
CA PHE A 140 -11.61 18.75 -11.60
C PHE A 140 -10.56 18.89 -12.71
N GLU A 141 -9.27 18.86 -12.37
CA GLU A 141 -8.16 18.87 -13.33
C GLU A 141 -7.82 17.46 -13.83
N GLU A 142 -7.13 17.39 -14.96
CA GLU A 142 -6.63 16.13 -15.52
C GLU A 142 -5.74 15.39 -14.51
N PRO A 143 -5.74 14.04 -14.53
CA PRO A 143 -4.86 13.25 -13.69
C PRO A 143 -3.40 13.67 -13.79
N SER A 144 -2.76 13.89 -12.65
CA SER A 144 -1.32 14.15 -12.62
C SER A 144 -0.56 12.89 -12.22
N GLU A 145 0.73 12.87 -12.55
CA GLU A 145 1.61 11.74 -12.28
C GLU A 145 1.91 11.62 -10.79
N TRP A 146 1.87 10.39 -10.26
CA TRP A 146 2.38 10.09 -8.92
C TRP A 146 3.88 9.89 -8.96
N THR A 147 4.56 10.32 -7.91
CA THR A 147 5.96 9.95 -7.70
C THR A 147 6.07 8.94 -6.56
N VAL A 148 7.07 8.08 -6.64
CA VAL A 148 7.36 7.06 -5.65
C VAL A 148 8.83 7.08 -5.25
N LYS A 149 9.07 6.70 -4.01
CA LYS A 149 10.40 6.34 -3.51
C LYS A 149 10.35 4.88 -3.06
N VAL A 150 11.35 4.10 -3.47
CA VAL A 150 11.47 2.68 -3.10
C VAL A 150 12.79 2.48 -2.39
N SER A 151 12.76 1.98 -1.16
CA SER A 151 13.99 1.74 -0.41
C SER A 151 14.77 0.58 -1.01
N GLY A 152 16.09 0.56 -0.81
CA GLY A 152 16.84 -0.70 -0.94
C GLY A 152 16.33 -1.75 0.06
N HIS A 153 16.58 -3.03 -0.21
CA HIS A 153 16.21 -4.12 0.70
C HIS A 153 16.84 -3.90 2.08
N SER A 154 16.01 -3.75 3.11
CA SER A 154 16.40 -3.47 4.49
C SER A 154 17.39 -2.31 4.65
N ALA A 155 17.39 -1.35 3.72
CA ALA A 155 18.37 -0.26 3.67
C ALA A 155 17.95 0.94 4.54
N PHE A 156 17.49 0.66 5.75
CA PHE A 156 16.94 1.60 6.72
C PHE A 156 17.10 1.04 8.15
N PRO A 157 17.03 1.86 9.20
CA PRO A 157 16.98 1.39 10.58
C PRO A 157 15.88 0.36 10.83
N ARG A 158 16.22 -0.76 11.48
CA ARG A 158 15.31 -1.87 11.81
C ARG A 158 15.58 -2.40 13.23
N TRP A 159 14.57 -3.05 13.82
CA TRP A 159 14.61 -3.78 15.11
C TRP A 159 15.17 -2.98 16.30
N ASP A 160 16.51 -2.89 16.39
CA ASP A 160 17.26 -2.22 17.45
C ASP A 160 17.67 -0.78 17.07
N GLY A 161 17.33 -0.34 15.86
CA GLY A 161 17.56 1.02 15.37
C GLY A 161 16.38 1.97 15.63
N PRO A 162 16.55 3.28 15.36
CA PRO A 162 15.47 4.26 15.48
C PRO A 162 14.43 4.05 14.36
N THR A 163 13.43 3.21 14.60
CA THR A 163 12.39 2.87 13.62
C THR A 163 11.45 4.03 13.33
N GLU A 164 11.34 4.99 14.25
CA GLU A 164 10.66 6.27 14.09
C GLU A 164 11.30 7.14 12.99
N GLU A 165 12.61 7.02 12.78
CA GLU A 165 13.35 7.76 11.76
C GLU A 165 13.59 6.96 10.47
N ALA A 166 12.98 5.77 10.32
CA ALA A 166 13.37 4.85 9.27
C ALA A 166 13.15 5.42 7.86
N PHE A 167 12.05 6.14 7.64
CA PHE A 167 11.78 6.81 6.37
C PHE A 167 12.75 7.96 6.08
N ASP A 168 13.22 8.68 7.10
CA ASP A 168 14.15 9.80 6.93
C ASP A 168 15.57 9.31 6.64
N ARG A 169 15.94 8.14 7.19
CA ARG A 169 17.26 7.53 7.06
C ARG A 169 17.35 6.46 5.99
N ALA A 170 16.25 6.14 5.31
CA ALA A 170 16.23 5.12 4.27
C ALA A 170 17.15 5.51 3.09
N SER A 171 17.90 4.52 2.61
CA SER A 171 18.59 4.63 1.33
C SER A 171 17.64 4.19 0.22
N TRP A 172 17.31 5.12 -0.67
CA TRP A 172 16.36 4.91 -1.77
C TRP A 172 17.08 4.35 -2.98
N GLN A 173 16.65 3.17 -3.45
CA GLN A 173 17.15 2.60 -4.70
C GLN A 173 16.48 3.25 -5.92
N PHE A 174 15.32 3.87 -5.73
CA PHE A 174 14.59 4.62 -6.76
C PHE A 174 13.87 5.81 -6.14
N GLU A 175 13.87 6.94 -6.84
CA GLU A 175 13.05 8.12 -6.57
C GLU A 175 12.61 8.77 -7.89
N GLY A 176 11.31 8.86 -8.15
CA GLY A 176 10.83 9.43 -9.41
C GLY A 176 9.38 9.07 -9.72
N PRO A 177 8.93 9.28 -10.97
CA PRO A 177 7.60 8.89 -11.43
C PRO A 177 7.28 7.41 -11.19
N LEU A 178 6.02 7.10 -10.85
CA LEU A 178 5.54 5.72 -10.72
C LEU A 178 5.74 4.91 -12.01
N SER A 179 5.48 5.53 -13.16
CA SER A 179 5.69 4.95 -14.49
C SER A 179 7.16 4.53 -14.70
N ALA A 180 8.10 5.41 -14.38
CA ALA A 180 9.53 5.13 -14.47
C ALA A 180 9.99 4.07 -13.45
N ALA A 181 9.41 4.03 -12.25
CA ALA A 181 9.74 3.02 -11.24
C ALA A 181 9.44 1.61 -11.76
N VAL A 182 8.30 1.45 -12.45
CA VAL A 182 7.87 0.19 -13.07
C VAL A 182 8.86 -0.21 -14.16
N ASP A 183 9.22 0.72 -15.03
CA ASP A 183 10.16 0.44 -16.12
C ASP A 183 11.56 0.08 -15.61
N GLU A 184 12.08 0.75 -14.58
CA GLU A 184 13.45 0.53 -14.10
C GLU A 184 13.59 -0.69 -13.19
N LEU A 185 12.64 -0.89 -12.28
CA LEU A 185 12.73 -1.94 -11.25
C LEU A 185 12.12 -3.26 -11.71
N LEU A 186 11.18 -3.26 -12.66
CA LEU A 186 10.50 -4.49 -13.12
C LEU A 186 11.04 -5.01 -14.44
N ALA A 187 11.79 -4.21 -15.20
CA ALA A 187 12.44 -4.66 -16.43
C ALA A 187 13.75 -5.45 -16.20
N GLN A 188 14.25 -5.50 -14.96
CA GLN A 188 15.41 -6.33 -14.63
C GLN A 188 14.95 -7.76 -14.32
N PRO A 189 15.33 -8.77 -15.13
CA PRO A 189 15.07 -10.16 -14.77
C PRO A 189 15.85 -10.51 -13.49
N SER A 190 15.15 -11.20 -12.58
CA SER A 190 15.69 -11.70 -11.30
C SER A 190 16.72 -12.82 -11.48
#